data_AF-A0A2E5W2P1-F1
#
_entry.id   AF-A0A2E5W2P1-F1
#
_cell.length_a   1.000
_cell.length_b   1.000
_cell.length_c   1.000
_cell.angle_alpha   90.00
_cell.angle_beta   90.00
_cell.angle_gamma   90.00
#
_symmetry.space_group_name_H-M   'P 1'
#
loop_
_entity.id
_entity.type
_entity.pdbx_description
1 polymer ?
#
loop_
_entity_poly.entity_id
_entity_poly.type
_entity_poly.pdbx_seq_one_letter_code
_entity_poly.pdbx_strand_id
1 'polypeptide(L)' 'MIKHSLKIALGITLLTIGLIGGLIPVFQGWVFGIPGLIILADYFPPVKKILDWAKKKYENSKKN' A
#
# COMPACT_ATOMS: atom_id res chain seq x y z
N MET A 1 -16.05 12.17 25.05
CA MET A 1 -15.48 10.86 25.44
C MET A 1 -15.42 9.84 24.29
N ILE A 2 -16.41 9.78 23.37
CA ILE A 2 -16.46 8.84 22.22
C ILE A 2 -15.20 8.89 21.32
N LYS A 3 -14.58 10.06 21.15
CA LYS A 3 -13.40 10.24 20.28
C LYS A 3 -12.19 9.39 20.69
N HIS A 4 -12.08 9.02 21.97
CA HIS A 4 -10.94 8.25 22.46
C HIS A 4 -11.14 6.74 22.20
N SER A 5 -12.34 6.22 22.48
CA SER A 5 -12.72 4.84 22.18
C SER A 5 -12.65 4.54 20.69
N LEU A 6 -13.03 5.51 19.85
CA LEU A 6 -13.02 5.37 18.39
C LEU A 6 -11.58 5.33 17.83
N LYS A 7 -10.66 6.12 18.40
CA LYS A 7 -9.22 6.06 18.07
C LYS A 7 -8.60 4.72 18.47
N ILE A 8 -8.98 4.18 19.63
CA ILE A 8 -8.47 2.88 20.12
C ILE A 8 -9.00 1.75 19.22
N ALA A 9 -10.29 1.75 18.89
CA ALA A 9 -10.89 0.77 17.99
C ALA A 9 -10.21 0.80 16.61
N LEU A 10 -10.01 2.00 16.03
CA LEU A 10 -9.28 2.17 14.78
C LEU A 10 -7.84 1.65 14.86
N GLY A 11 -7.13 1.92 15.95
CA GLY A 11 -5.77 1.44 16.18
C GLY A 11 -5.69 -0.09 16.23
N ILE A 12 -6.63 -0.74 16.93
CA ILE A 12 -6.70 -2.21 17.02
C ILE A 12 -7.04 -2.81 15.65
N THR A 13 -8.00 -2.25 14.91
CA THR A 13 -8.33 -2.70 13.55
C THR A 13 -7.10 -2.60 12.63
N LEU A 14 -6.37 -1.48 12.67
CA LEU A 14 -5.12 -1.30 11.90
C LEU A 14 -4.04 -2.31 12.31
N LEU A 15 -3.84 -2.53 13.62
CA LEU A 15 -2.86 -3.49 14.14
C LEU A 15 -3.16 -4.91 13.67
N THR A 16 -4.44 -5.29 13.67
CA THR A 16 -4.88 -6.64 13.26
C THR A 16 -4.69 -6.84 11.75
N ILE A 17 -5.01 -5.84 10.93
CA ILE A 17 -4.75 -5.86 9.48
C ILE A 17 -3.23 -5.89 9.20
N GLY A 18 -2.44 -5.14 9.97
CA GLY A 18 -0.98 -5.15 9.86
C GLY A 18 -0.35 -6.49 10.23
N LEU A 19 -0.86 -7.17 11.27
CA LEU A 19 -0.40 -8.49 11.68
C LEU A 19 -0.83 -9.57 10.67
N ILE A 20 -2.07 -9.55 10.19
CA ILE A 20 -2.56 -10.50 9.18
C ILE A 20 -1.84 -10.26 7.83
N GLY A 21 -1.61 -9.00 7.46
CA GLY A 21 -0.85 -8.63 6.27
C GLY A 21 0.65 -8.93 6.36
N GLY A 22 1.20 -9.05 7.57
CA GLY A 22 2.60 -9.43 7.82
C GLY A 22 2.83 -10.94 7.94
N LEU A 23 1.83 -11.72 8.39
CA LEU A 23 1.99 -13.14 8.72
C LEU A 23 1.56 -14.10 7.60
N ILE A 24 0.93 -13.64 6.51
CA ILE A 24 0.53 -14.49 5.38
C ILE A 24 1.56 -14.37 4.24
N PRO A 25 2.50 -15.31 4.07
CA PRO A 25 3.43 -15.34 2.95
C PRO A 25 2.84 -16.10 1.73
N VAL A 26 1.53 -15.99 1.48
CA VAL A 26 0.89 -16.61 0.29
C VAL A 26 0.81 -15.63 -0.87
N PHE A 27 0.74 -14.34 -0.56
CA PHE A 27 0.87 -13.28 -1.55
C PHE A 27 2.29 -12.76 -1.43
N GLN A 28 3.16 -13.09 -2.39
CA GLN A 28 4.20 -12.15 -2.78
C GLN A 28 3.49 -10.80 -2.96
N GLY A 29 3.51 -9.92 -1.96
CA GLY A 29 2.70 -8.70 -1.93
C GLY A 29 2.96 -7.74 -3.11
N TRP A 30 3.95 -8.06 -3.93
CA TRP A 30 4.35 -7.44 -5.18
C TRP A 30 3.62 -8.04 -6.40
N VAL A 31 3.33 -9.35 -6.41
CA VAL A 31 2.57 -10.02 -7.49
C VAL A 31 1.12 -9.54 -7.56
N PHE A 32 0.52 -9.18 -6.42
CA PHE A 32 -0.80 -8.55 -6.38
C PHE A 32 -0.73 -7.03 -6.18
N GLY A 33 0.28 -6.53 -5.47
CA GLY A 33 0.42 -5.11 -5.17
C GLY A 33 0.79 -4.28 -6.39
N ILE A 34 1.71 -4.73 -7.25
CA ILE A 34 2.09 -3.98 -8.46
C ILE A 34 0.93 -3.88 -9.46
N PRO A 35 0.30 -4.99 -9.89
CA PRO A 35 -0.85 -4.89 -10.79
C PRO A 35 -2.05 -4.19 -10.14
N GLY A 36 -2.26 -4.35 -8.83
CA GLY A 36 -3.29 -3.61 -8.09
C GLY A 36 -3.05 -2.09 -8.07
N LEU A 37 -1.80 -1.65 -7.84
CA LEU A 37 -1.42 -0.24 -7.90
C LEU A 37 -1.54 0.34 -9.31
N ILE A 38 -1.20 -0.46 -10.34
CA ILE A 38 -1.36 -0.06 -11.75
C ILE A 38 -2.84 0.19 -12.07
N ILE A 39 -3.73 -0.72 -11.67
CA ILE A 39 -5.17 -0.54 -11.87
C ILE A 39 -5.67 0.68 -11.08
N LEU A 40 -5.28 0.81 -9.81
CA LEU A 40 -5.72 1.93 -8.98
C LEU A 40 -5.21 3.30 -9.48
N ALA A 41 -4.02 3.33 -10.08
CA ALA A 41 -3.45 4.51 -10.72
C ALA A 41 -4.29 4.99 -11.93
N ASP A 42 -4.93 4.09 -12.68
CA ASP A 42 -5.79 4.50 -13.80
C ASP A 42 -7.11 5.14 -13.34
N TYR A 43 -7.60 4.81 -12.15
CA TYR A 43 -8.81 5.41 -11.57
C TYR A 43 -8.53 6.66 -10.73
N PHE A 44 -7.37 6.74 -10.06
CA PHE A 44 -7.03 7.83 -9.15
C PHE A 44 -5.79 8.63 -9.63
N PRO A 45 -5.96 9.90 -10.04
CA PRO A 45 -4.85 10.79 -10.40
C PRO A 45 -3.71 10.91 -9.37
N PRO A 46 -3.96 10.94 -8.05
CA PRO A 46 -2.87 11.01 -7.07
C PRO A 46 -2.05 9.71 -6.97
N VAL A 47 -2.69 8.55 -7.14
CA VAL A 47 -2.02 7.24 -7.09
C VAL A 47 -1.13 7.05 -8.33
N LYS A 48 -1.58 7.54 -9.49
CA LYS A 48 -0.79 7.57 -10.73
C LYS A 48 0.53 8.29 -10.58
N LYS A 49 0.53 9.47 -9.95
CA LYS A 49 1.75 10.25 -9.71
C LYS A 49 2.75 9.50 -8.83
N ILE A 50 2.27 8.76 -7.83
CA ILE A 50 3.13 7.96 -6.94
C ILE A 50 3.72 6.77 -7.71
N LEU A 51 2.92 6.11 -8.54
CA LEU A 51 3.37 5.02 -9.40
C LEU A 51 4.42 5.48 -10.42
N ASP A 52 4.19 6.60 -11.10
CA ASP A 52 5.13 7.17 -12.07
C ASP A 52 6.45 7.61 -11.40
N TRP A 53 6.38 8.17 -10.19
CA TRP A 53 7.57 8.51 -9.42
C TRP A 53 8.37 7.25 -9.04
N ALA A 54 7.69 6.18 -8.58
CA ALA A 54 8.32 4.92 -8.25
C ALA A 54 8.96 4.26 -9.48
N LYS A 55 8.28 4.29 -10.63
CA LYS A 55 8.77 3.76 -11.90
C LYS A 55 10.03 4.50 -12.37
N LYS A 56 10.01 5.83 -12.32
CA LYS A 56 11.15 6.68 -12.72
C LYS A 56 12.37 6.48 -11.80
N LYS A 57 12.14 6.28 -10.49
CA LYS A 57 13.21 5.98 -9.54
C LYS A 57 13.88 4.63 -9.84
N TYR A 58 13.09 3.62 -10.20
CA TYR A 58 13.59 2.30 -10.54
C TYR A 58 14.39 2.30 -11.86
N GLU A 59 13.89 2.97 -12.90
CA GLU A 59 14.59 3.10 -14.19
C GLU A 59 15.95 3.79 -14.04
N ASN A 60 16.03 4.86 -13.24
CA ASN A 60 17.29 5.54 -12.95
C ASN A 60 18.28 4.66 -12.18
N SER A 61 17.80 3.78 -11.30
CA SER A 61 18.65 2.83 -10.57
C SER A 61 19.21 1.71 -11.44
N LYS A 62 18.56 1.39 -12.56
CA LYS A 62 18.99 0.34 -13.50
C LYS A 62 19.99 0.83 -14.55
N LYS A 63 20.18 2.15 -14.67
CA LYS A 63 21.03 2.78 -15.70
C LYS A 63 22.44 3.15 -15.19
N ASN A 64 22.74 2.93 -13.91
CA ASN A 64 24.11 2.89 -13.35
C ASN A 64 24.56 1.44 -13.20
#